data_AF-K2BCL1-F1
#
_entry.id   AF-K2BCL1-F1
#
_cell.length_a   1.000
_cell.length_b   1.000
_cell.length_c   1.000
_cell.angle_alpha   90.00
_cell.angle_beta   90.00
_cell.angle_gamma   90.00
#
_symmetry.space_group_name_H-M   'P 1'
#
loop_
_entity.id
_entity.type
_entity.pdbx_description
1 polymer ?
#
loop_
_entity_poly.entity_id
_entity_poly.type
_entity_poly.pdbx_seq_one_letter_code
_entity_poly.pdbx_strand_id
1 'polypeptide(L)'
;MKRTLLTQLKHWQTKSQHLPLLLRGARQVGKTYLVEHFGKSCFEETVTINFELSPEYIACFDTLKPKEIINKIEVISKQRITP
;
A
#
# COMPACT_ATOMS: atom_id res chain seq x y z
N MET A 1 3.51 3.16 -22.37
CA MET A 1 4.05 2.28 -21.29
C MET A 1 3.58 2.68 -19.88
N LYS A 2 3.90 3.89 -19.34
CA LYS A 2 3.41 4.33 -18.01
C LYS A 2 1.88 4.23 -17.81
N ARG A 3 1.12 4.55 -18.88
CA ARG A 3 -0.34 4.46 -18.90
C ARG A 3 -0.86 3.03 -18.66
N THR A 4 -0.16 1.99 -19.13
CA THR A 4 -0.63 0.60 -19.06
C THR A 4 -0.67 0.07 -17.63
N LEU A 5 0.40 0.30 -16.85
CA LEU A 5 0.47 -0.19 -15.46
C LEU A 5 -0.51 0.55 -14.54
N LEU A 6 -0.64 1.87 -14.68
CA LEU A 6 -1.61 2.64 -13.89
C LEU A 6 -3.05 2.20 -14.22
N THR A 7 -3.37 1.95 -15.48
CA THR A 7 -4.68 1.39 -15.88
C THR A 7 -4.91 0.00 -15.28
N GLN A 8 -3.87 -0.84 -15.21
CA GLN A 8 -3.98 -2.14 -14.54
C GLN A 8 -4.23 -2.01 -13.03
N LEU A 9 -3.59 -1.06 -12.35
CA LEU A 9 -3.84 -0.78 -10.93
C LEU A 9 -5.27 -0.27 -10.69
N LYS A 10 -5.77 0.62 -11.57
CA LYS A 10 -7.16 1.09 -11.51
C LYS A 10 -8.14 -0.06 -11.76
N HIS A 11 -7.88 -0.90 -12.74
CA HIS A 11 -8.72 -2.07 -13.01
C HIS A 11 -8.70 -3.06 -11.83
N TRP A 12 -7.53 -3.24 -11.19
CA TRP A 12 -7.41 -4.04 -9.97
C TRP A 12 -8.31 -3.50 -8.85
N GLN A 13 -8.29 -2.20 -8.58
CA GLN A 13 -9.14 -1.57 -7.56
C GLN A 13 -10.63 -1.85 -7.80
N THR A 14 -11.07 -1.82 -9.06
CA THR A 14 -12.50 -2.02 -9.41
C THR A 14 -13.00 -3.45 -9.24
N LYS A 15 -12.12 -4.44 -8.98
CA LYS A 15 -12.56 -5.83 -8.77
C LYS A 15 -13.11 -6.02 -7.37
N SER A 16 -14.26 -6.69 -7.27
CA SER A 16 -14.97 -6.98 -6.01
C SER A 16 -14.17 -7.83 -5.02
N GLN A 17 -13.21 -8.63 -5.49
CA GLN A 17 -12.33 -9.48 -4.68
C GLN A 17 -10.89 -9.35 -5.15
N HIS A 18 -10.37 -8.13 -5.10
CA HIS A 18 -9.00 -7.86 -5.50
C HIS A 18 -8.01 -8.42 -4.46
N LEU A 19 -7.04 -9.22 -4.92
CA LEU A 19 -5.98 -9.78 -4.07
C LEU A 19 -4.83 -8.77 -3.89
N PRO A 20 -4.03 -8.86 -2.81
CA PRO A 20 -2.85 -8.02 -2.64
C PRO A 20 -1.92 -8.09 -3.86
N LEU A 21 -1.36 -6.95 -4.26
CA LEU A 21 -0.44 -6.85 -5.40
C LEU A 21 1.01 -6.89 -4.96
N LEU A 22 1.83 -7.65 -5.68
CA LEU A 22 3.28 -7.65 -5.52
C LEU A 22 3.95 -7.04 -6.74
N LEU A 23 4.51 -5.84 -6.58
CA LEU A 23 5.15 -5.11 -7.67
C LEU A 23 6.67 -5.34 -7.68
N ARG A 24 7.16 -6.15 -8.63
CA ARG A 24 8.59 -6.47 -8.79
C ARG A 24 9.22 -5.74 -9.98
N GLY A 25 10.52 -5.52 -9.92
CA GLY A 25 11.30 -4.94 -11.03
C GLY A 25 12.63 -4.35 -10.56
N ALA A 26 13.48 -3.93 -11.50
CA ALA A 26 14.80 -3.38 -11.20
C ALA A 26 14.74 -2.16 -10.26
N ARG A 27 15.82 -1.89 -9.51
CA ARG A 27 15.94 -0.69 -8.65
C ARG A 27 15.84 0.58 -9.52
N GLN A 28 15.30 1.66 -8.94
CA GLN A 28 15.21 2.99 -9.58
C GLN A 28 14.33 3.12 -10.84
N VAL A 29 13.47 2.15 -11.15
CA VAL A 29 12.55 2.22 -12.32
C VAL A 29 11.23 2.97 -12.06
N GLY A 30 11.08 3.63 -10.92
CA GLY A 30 9.88 4.43 -10.60
C GLY A 30 8.68 3.67 -10.01
N LYS A 31 8.92 2.48 -9.41
CA LYS A 31 7.86 1.67 -8.77
C LYS A 31 7.16 2.41 -7.63
N THR A 32 7.94 3.03 -6.73
CA THR A 32 7.42 3.83 -5.61
C THR A 32 6.52 4.95 -6.11
N TYR A 33 6.99 5.73 -7.08
CA TYR A 33 6.21 6.80 -7.69
C TYR A 33 4.89 6.30 -8.29
N LEU A 34 4.89 5.15 -8.98
CA LEU A 34 3.68 4.58 -9.55
C LEU A 34 2.62 4.26 -8.48
N VAL A 35 3.02 3.59 -7.39
CA VAL A 35 2.09 3.18 -6.32
C VAL A 35 1.59 4.39 -5.54
N GLU A 36 2.46 5.35 -5.22
CA GLU A 36 2.06 6.58 -4.53
C GLU A 36 1.11 7.44 -5.38
N HIS A 37 1.41 7.60 -6.68
CA HIS A 37 0.54 8.35 -7.58
C HIS A 37 -0.81 7.65 -7.77
N PHE A 38 -0.81 6.32 -7.90
CA PHE A 38 -2.04 5.53 -7.93
C PHE A 38 -2.87 5.73 -6.65
N GLY A 39 -2.24 5.57 -5.49
CA GLY A 39 -2.86 5.78 -4.18
C GLY A 39 -3.55 7.14 -4.07
N LYS A 40 -2.79 8.22 -4.28
CA LYS A 40 -3.29 9.60 -4.19
C LYS A 40 -4.37 9.95 -5.21
N SER A 41 -4.45 9.23 -6.33
CA SER A 41 -5.42 9.53 -7.40
C SER A 41 -6.70 8.69 -7.32
N CYS A 42 -6.71 7.61 -6.54
CA CYS A 42 -7.80 6.64 -6.53
C CYS A 42 -8.40 6.40 -5.14
N PHE A 43 -7.76 6.89 -4.07
CA PHE A 43 -8.20 6.75 -2.69
C PHE A 43 -8.16 8.12 -2.00
N GLU A 44 -9.11 8.34 -1.08
CA GLU A 44 -9.16 9.55 -0.27
C GLU A 44 -7.98 9.61 0.71
N GLU A 45 -7.65 8.47 1.32
CA GLU A 45 -6.56 8.33 2.27
C GLU A 45 -5.66 7.14 1.90
N THR A 46 -4.36 7.30 2.14
CA THR A 46 -3.37 6.25 1.89
C THR A 46 -2.29 6.26 2.97
N VAL A 47 -2.04 5.10 3.56
CA VAL A 47 -0.92 4.90 4.49
C VAL A 47 0.22 4.20 3.76
N THR A 48 1.34 4.91 3.57
CA THR A 48 2.57 4.34 3.00
C THR A 48 3.51 3.94 4.13
N ILE A 49 3.94 2.68 4.16
CA ILE A 49 4.90 2.17 5.13
C ILE A 49 6.22 1.87 4.42
N ASN A 50 7.29 2.53 4.86
CA ASN A 50 8.65 2.22 4.46
C ASN A 50 9.42 1.71 5.68
N PHE A 51 9.67 0.40 5.73
CA PHE A 51 10.35 -0.24 6.87
C PHE A 51 11.81 0.19 7.06
N GLU A 52 12.46 0.75 6.04
CA GLU A 52 13.83 1.29 6.19
C GLU A 52 13.82 2.65 6.90
N LEU A 53 12.82 3.48 6.62
CA LEU A 53 12.68 4.82 7.22
C LEU A 53 11.93 4.79 8.56
N SER A 54 11.02 3.83 8.72
CA SER A 54 10.14 3.70 9.88
C SER A 54 10.15 2.24 10.37
N PRO A 55 11.27 1.77 10.94
CA PRO A 55 11.41 0.39 11.41
C PRO A 55 10.43 0.02 12.53
N GLU A 56 9.85 0.99 13.23
CA GLU A 56 8.81 0.77 14.25
C GLU A 56 7.58 0.04 13.71
N TYR A 57 7.28 0.15 12.40
CA TYR A 57 6.18 -0.59 11.79
C TYR A 57 6.47 -2.09 11.64
N ILE A 58 7.72 -2.56 11.79
CA ILE A 58 8.04 -3.99 11.68
C ILE A 58 7.29 -4.78 12.75
N ALA A 59 7.22 -4.27 13.98
CA ALA A 59 6.51 -4.89 15.11
C ALA A 59 4.98 -4.96 14.93
N CYS A 60 4.44 -4.26 13.92
CA CYS A 60 3.03 -4.40 13.54
C CYS A 60 2.75 -5.80 12.98
N PHE A 61 3.74 -6.45 12.38
CA PHE A 61 3.60 -7.68 11.60
C PHE A 61 4.05 -8.96 12.33
N ASP A 62 4.22 -8.92 13.65
CA ASP A 62 4.56 -10.10 14.50
C ASP A 62 3.40 -11.11 14.64
N THR A 63 2.24 -10.79 14.08
CA THR A 63 1.01 -11.60 14.09
C THR A 63 0.51 -11.74 12.66
N LEU A 64 -0.15 -12.86 12.33
CA LEU A 64 -0.76 -13.08 11.02
C LEU A 64 -2.24 -12.63 10.97
N LYS A 65 -2.74 -11.98 12.01
CA LYS A 65 -4.14 -11.53 12.10
C LYS A 65 -4.29 -10.11 11.55
N PRO A 66 -4.98 -9.91 10.40
CA PRO A 66 -5.07 -8.59 9.74
C PRO A 66 -5.65 -7.48 10.64
N LYS A 67 -6.65 -7.80 11.46
CA LYS A 67 -7.26 -6.82 12.37
C LYS A 67 -6.26 -6.26 13.38
N GLU A 68 -5.40 -7.12 13.95
CA GLU A 68 -4.38 -6.68 14.92
C GLU A 68 -3.30 -5.84 14.23
N ILE A 69 -2.89 -6.23 13.01
CA ILE A 69 -1.92 -5.48 12.20
C ILE A 69 -2.47 -4.08 11.90
N ILE A 70 -3.70 -3.98 11.41
CA ILE A 70 -4.33 -2.70 11.05
C ILE A 70 -4.41 -1.79 12.28
N ASN A 71 -4.91 -2.27 13.41
CA ASN A 71 -5.01 -1.47 14.63
C ASN A 71 -3.65 -0.92 15.08
N LYS A 72 -2.58 -1.73 15.01
CA LYS A 72 -1.23 -1.25 15.35
C LYS A 72 -0.75 -0.16 14.39
N ILE A 73 -0.99 -0.33 13.08
CA ILE A 73 -0.65 0.68 12.07
C ILE A 73 -1.45 1.97 12.30
N GLU A 74 -2.74 1.91 12.60
CA GLU A 74 -3.57 3.08 12.90
C GLU A 74 -3.03 3.88 14.09
N VAL A 75 -2.58 3.19 15.15
CA VAL A 75 -2.00 3.83 16.34
C VAL A 75 -0.70 4.59 16.00
N ILE A 76 0.21 3.97 15.25
CA ILE A 76 1.50 4.59 14.89
C ILE A 76 1.29 5.72 13.87
N SER A 77 0.49 5.48 12.83
CA SER A 77 0.24 6.45 11.75
C SER A 77 -0.68 7.60 12.17
N LYS A 78 -1.44 7.43 13.26
CA LYS A 78 -2.51 8.33 13.71
C LYS A 78 -3.59 8.58 12.63
N GLN A 79 -3.71 7.65 11.70
CA GLN A 79 -4.71 7.67 10.62
C GLN A 79 -5.63 6.48 10.80
N ARG A 80 -6.93 6.70 10.56
CA ARG A 80 -7.91 5.61 10.57
C ARG A 80 -7.81 4.89 9.23
N ILE A 81 -7.78 3.57 9.25
CA ILE A 81 -7.74 2.75 8.04
C ILE A 81 -9.09 2.04 7.94
N THR A 82 -9.86 2.41 6.93
CA THR A 82 -11.08 1.69 6.56
C THR A 82 -10.73 0.64 5.50
N PRO A 83 -10.76 -0.66 5.84
CA PRO A 83 -10.47 -1.74 4.89
C PRO A 83 -11.57 -1.96 3.86
#